data_AF-A0A7C2YFK5-F1
#
_entry.id   AF-A0A7C2YFK5-F1
#
_cell.length_a   1.000
_cell.length_b   1.000
_cell.length_c   1.000
_cell.angle_alpha   90.00
_cell.angle_beta   90.00
_cell.angle_gamma   90.00
#
_symmetry.space_group_name_H-M   'P 1'
#
loop_
_entity.id
_entity.type
_entity.pdbx_description
1 polymer ?
#
loop_
_entity_poly.entity_id
_entity_poly.type
_entity_poly.pdbx_seq_one_letter_code
_entity_poly.pdbx_strand_id
1 'polypeptide(L)'
;MKEAHTQQLAQAEANFRNPERMHSLGELLDGTLVIKNMFISQLAQELEMPVEEIEGYIENRPPAKPLTETQLVKLVEMTSLAIEEIRRIANETVKRAETHEKTKAVPAKSRRPYPTATDYSPLR
;
A
#
# COMPACT_ATOMS: atom_id res chain seq x y z
N MET A 1 5.74 1.96 28.18
CA MET A 1 4.57 2.13 27.28
C MET A 1 4.37 3.56 26.77
N LYS A 2 4.74 4.63 27.48
CA LYS A 2 4.57 6.02 27.00
C LYS A 2 5.53 6.44 25.88
N GLU A 3 6.77 5.93 25.87
CA GLU A 3 7.80 6.36 24.91
C GLU A 3 7.54 5.90 23.46
N ALA A 4 6.95 4.72 23.27
CA ALA A 4 6.64 4.20 21.93
C ALA A 4 5.59 5.04 21.19
N HIS A 5 4.55 5.50 21.91
CA HIS A 5 3.52 6.37 21.34
C HIS A 5 4.08 7.75 20.98
N THR A 6 4.95 8.32 21.82
CA THR A 6 5.59 9.61 21.53
C THR A 6 6.49 9.53 20.30
N GLN A 7 7.21 8.42 20.09
CA GLN A 7 8.02 8.21 18.90
C GLN A 7 7.17 8.01 17.64
N GLN A 8 6.07 7.26 17.72
CA GLN A 8 5.13 7.08 16.61
C GLN A 8 4.49 8.40 16.19
N LEU A 9 4.05 9.21 17.16
CA LEU A 9 3.50 10.55 16.90
C LEU A 9 4.54 11.45 16.20
N ALA A 10 5.77 11.50 16.74
CA ALA A 10 6.83 12.32 16.16
C ALA A 10 7.22 11.87 14.74
N GLN A 11 7.20 10.56 14.47
CA GLN A 11 7.45 10.01 13.14
C GLN A 11 6.32 10.35 12.17
N ALA A 12 5.06 10.20 12.59
CA ALA A 12 3.91 10.56 11.80
C ALA A 12 3.92 12.07 11.46
N GLU A 13 4.18 12.93 12.44
CA GLU A 13 4.28 14.37 12.22
C GLU A 13 5.44 14.75 11.27
N ALA A 14 6.59 14.09 11.41
CA ALA A 14 7.73 14.31 10.52
C ALA A 14 7.42 13.90 9.07
N ASN A 15 6.65 12.83 8.88
CA ASN A 15 6.17 12.39 7.57
C ASN A 15 5.16 13.39 6.99
N PHE A 16 4.23 13.91 7.79
CA PHE A 16 3.26 14.92 7.35
C PHE A 16 3.90 16.25 6.95
N ARG A 17 4.99 16.63 7.62
CA ARG A 17 5.79 17.80 7.22
C ARG A 17 6.62 17.56 5.95
N ASN A 18 6.86 16.31 5.58
CA ASN A 18 7.65 15.94 4.40
C ASN A 18 6.92 14.88 3.58
N PRO A 19 5.81 15.23 2.89
CA PRO A 19 5.00 14.27 2.12
C PRO A 19 5.80 13.54 1.01
N GLU A 20 6.93 14.10 0.58
CA GLU A 20 7.89 13.42 -0.31
C GLU A 20 8.45 12.10 0.26
N ARG A 21 8.49 11.98 1.59
CA ARG A 21 8.94 10.77 2.30
C ARG A 21 7.83 9.76 2.53
N MET A 22 6.57 10.12 2.27
CA MET A 22 5.48 9.16 2.31
C MET A 22 5.49 8.32 1.03
N HIS A 23 5.51 7.01 1.22
CA HIS A 23 5.70 6.02 0.18
C HIS A 23 4.44 5.20 -0.09
N SER A 24 3.42 5.29 0.77
CA SER A 24 2.15 4.63 0.55
C SER A 24 0.97 5.39 1.18
N LEU A 25 -0.22 5.10 0.66
CA LEU A 25 -1.46 5.58 1.25
C LEU A 25 -1.67 4.98 2.65
N GLY A 26 -1.18 3.77 2.91
CA GLY A 26 -1.19 3.16 4.24
C GLY A 26 -0.47 4.01 5.27
N GLU A 27 0.72 4.54 4.95
CA GLU A 27 1.46 5.44 5.84
C GLU A 27 0.72 6.76 6.08
N LEU A 28 0.01 7.27 5.07
CA LEU A 28 -0.82 8.47 5.21
C LEU A 28 -2.01 8.21 6.16
N LEU A 29 -2.72 7.10 5.97
CA LEU A 29 -3.88 6.76 6.79
C LEU A 29 -3.46 6.44 8.23
N ASP A 30 -2.43 5.62 8.42
CA ASP A 30 -1.89 5.29 9.74
C ASP A 30 -1.40 6.54 10.48
N GLY A 31 -0.65 7.40 9.80
CA GLY A 31 -0.23 8.68 10.37
C GLY A 31 -1.41 9.60 10.69
N THR A 32 -2.48 9.57 9.90
CA THR A 32 -3.72 10.32 10.19
C THR A 32 -4.38 9.82 11.47
N LEU A 33 -4.50 8.51 11.64
CA LEU A 33 -5.05 7.89 12.85
C LEU A 33 -4.28 8.32 14.10
N VAL A 34 -2.94 8.28 14.02
CA VAL A 34 -2.04 8.64 15.11
C VAL A 34 -2.11 10.14 15.43
N ILE A 35 -2.01 11.02 14.43
CA ILE A 35 -2.01 12.47 14.64
C ILE A 35 -3.37 12.97 15.14
N LYS A 36 -4.46 12.46 14.59
CA LYS A 36 -5.82 12.85 14.99
C LYS A 36 -6.30 12.10 16.24
N ASN A 37 -5.52 11.14 16.72
CA ASN A 37 -5.87 10.25 17.83
C ASN A 37 -7.29 9.66 17.63
N MET A 38 -7.52 9.09 16.45
CA MET A 38 -8.81 8.54 16.02
C MET A 38 -8.72 7.03 15.76
N PHE A 39 -9.85 6.34 15.87
CA PHE A 39 -9.94 4.91 15.56
C PHE A 39 -10.15 4.68 14.06
N ILE A 40 -9.75 3.50 13.57
CA ILE A 40 -9.94 3.08 12.17
C ILE A 40 -11.41 3.21 11.75
N SER A 41 -12.35 2.83 12.62
CA SER A 41 -13.79 2.94 12.36
C SER A 41 -14.26 4.38 12.15
N GLN A 42 -13.65 5.35 12.84
CA GLN A 42 -13.96 6.76 12.66
C GLN A 42 -13.42 7.27 11.32
N LEU A 43 -12.17 6.92 10.99
CA LEU A 43 -11.59 7.26 9.69
C LEU A 43 -12.37 6.64 8.52
N ALA A 44 -12.84 5.40 8.68
CA ALA A 44 -13.66 4.69 7.70
C ALA A 44 -15.00 5.41 7.47
N GLN A 45 -15.64 5.86 8.54
CA GLN A 45 -16.87 6.65 8.46
C GLN A 45 -16.63 7.99 7.76
N GLU A 46 -15.56 8.71 8.11
CA GLU A 46 -15.22 9.97 7.47
C GLU A 46 -14.98 9.77 5.97
N LEU A 47 -14.18 8.78 5.59
CA LEU A 47 -13.85 8.51 4.19
C LEU A 47 -14.97 7.80 3.40
N GLU A 48 -16.10 7.46 4.05
CA GLU A 48 -17.17 6.64 3.47
C GLU A 48 -16.63 5.34 2.85
N MET A 49 -15.73 4.69 3.57
CA MET A 49 -15.06 3.45 3.17
C MET A 49 -15.34 2.34 4.18
N PRO A 50 -15.35 1.07 3.76
CA PRO A 50 -15.32 -0.07 4.67
C PRO A 50 -14.05 -0.05 5.53
N VAL A 51 -14.19 -0.49 6.79
CA VAL A 51 -13.05 -0.61 7.73
C VAL A 51 -11.96 -1.51 7.16
N GLU A 52 -12.37 -2.61 6.52
CA GLU A 52 -11.48 -3.59 5.92
C GLU A 52 -10.66 -2.99 4.78
N GLU A 53 -11.20 -1.98 4.09
CA GLU A 53 -10.50 -1.29 3.01
C GLU A 53 -9.37 -0.43 3.57
N ILE A 54 -9.63 0.30 4.66
CA ILE A 54 -8.61 1.10 5.37
C ILE A 54 -7.52 0.20 5.96
N GLU A 55 -7.91 -0.89 6.62
CA GLU A 55 -6.96 -1.88 7.14
C GLU A 55 -6.12 -2.46 5.99
N GLY A 56 -6.74 -2.76 4.84
CA GLY A 56 -6.04 -3.19 3.64
C GLY A 56 -4.97 -2.21 3.18
N TYR A 57 -5.26 -0.92 3.17
CA TYR A 57 -4.26 0.10 2.84
C TYR A 57 -3.11 0.14 3.86
N ILE A 58 -3.40 0.10 5.17
CA ILE A 58 -2.40 0.12 6.24
C ILE A 58 -1.50 -1.13 6.18
N GLU A 59 -2.09 -2.30 5.91
CA GLU A 59 -1.38 -3.57 5.81
C GLU A 59 -0.67 -3.79 4.46
N ASN A 60 -0.58 -2.77 3.60
CA ASN A 60 -0.03 -2.86 2.24
C ASN A 60 -0.72 -3.94 1.37
N ARG A 61 -2.01 -4.18 1.61
CA ARG A 61 -2.92 -4.96 0.77
C ARG A 61 -3.97 -4.02 0.15
N PRO A 62 -3.56 -2.98 -0.59
CA PRO A 62 -4.50 -2.00 -1.10
C PRO A 62 -5.46 -2.68 -2.09
N PRO A 63 -6.75 -2.30 -2.10
CA PRO A 63 -7.66 -2.68 -3.17
C PRO A 63 -7.12 -2.17 -4.51
N ALA A 64 -7.42 -2.88 -5.60
CA ALA A 64 -7.00 -2.51 -6.95
C ALA A 64 -7.64 -1.20 -7.47
N LYS A 65 -8.43 -0.51 -6.65
CA LYS A 65 -9.16 0.70 -7.02
C LYS A 65 -8.45 1.94 -6.47
N PRO A 66 -8.27 2.98 -7.29
CA PRO A 66 -7.80 4.27 -6.81
C PRO A 66 -8.88 4.94 -5.96
N LEU A 67 -8.46 5.87 -5.09
CA LEU A 67 -9.37 6.69 -4.29
C LEU A 67 -10.27 7.56 -5.18
N THR A 68 -11.51 7.74 -4.75
CA THR A 68 -12.45 8.67 -5.38
C THR A 68 -12.09 10.12 -5.08
N GLU A 69 -12.57 11.05 -5.91
CA GLU A 69 -12.31 12.47 -5.71
C GLU A 69 -12.83 12.99 -4.37
N THR A 70 -14.00 12.50 -3.94
CA THR A 70 -14.55 12.79 -2.61
C THR A 70 -13.62 12.33 -1.49
N GLN A 71 -13.05 11.13 -1.58
CA GLN A 71 -12.11 10.62 -0.58
C GLN A 71 -10.81 11.43 -0.56
N LEU A 72 -10.30 11.84 -1.73
CA LEU A 72 -9.12 12.70 -1.83
C LEU A 72 -9.36 14.05 -1.14
N VAL A 73 -10.50 14.69 -1.37
CA VAL A 73 -10.85 15.98 -0.73
C VAL A 73 -10.95 15.82 0.79
N LYS A 74 -11.60 14.77 1.29
CA LYS A 74 -11.67 14.52 2.74
C LYS A 74 -10.29 14.28 3.36
N LEU A 75 -9.40 13.57 2.67
CA LEU A 75 -8.02 13.41 3.10
C LEU A 75 -7.27 14.74 3.15
N VAL A 76 -7.48 15.64 2.17
CA VAL A 76 -6.91 17.00 2.20
C VAL A 76 -7.38 17.76 3.44
N GLU A 77 -8.67 17.72 3.75
CA GLU A 77 -9.23 18.41 4.91
C GLU A 77 -8.66 17.88 6.24
N MET A 78 -8.48 16.56 6.35
CA MET A 78 -7.93 15.96 7.57
C MET A 78 -6.43 16.20 7.72
N THR A 79 -5.67 16.06 6.63
CA THR A 79 -4.20 16.03 6.66
C THR A 79 -3.55 17.38 6.36
N SER A 80 -4.31 18.34 5.83
CA SER A 80 -3.82 19.62 5.30
C SER A 80 -2.75 19.48 4.20
N LEU A 81 -2.64 18.30 3.58
CA LEU A 81 -1.76 18.06 2.44
C LEU A 81 -2.44 18.52 1.15
N ALA A 82 -1.62 18.90 0.16
CA ALA A 82 -2.13 19.23 -1.16
C ALA A 82 -2.79 18.00 -1.83
N ILE A 83 -3.91 18.22 -2.52
CA ILE A 83 -4.63 17.15 -3.21
C ILE A 83 -3.75 16.38 -4.21
N GLU A 84 -2.82 17.08 -4.86
CA GLU A 84 -1.85 16.49 -5.80
C GLU A 84 -0.87 15.54 -5.11
N GLU A 85 -0.44 15.85 -3.88
CA GLU A 85 0.44 14.96 -3.12
C GLU A 85 -0.29 13.67 -2.71
N ILE A 86 -1.53 13.81 -2.22
CA ILE A 86 -2.34 12.65 -1.85
C ILE A 86 -2.63 11.78 -3.08
N ARG A 87 -2.94 12.41 -4.22
CA ARG A 87 -3.15 11.73 -5.51
C ARG A 87 -1.87 11.01 -5.97
N ARG A 88 -0.70 11.64 -5.85
CA ARG A 88 0.60 11.03 -6.16
C ARG A 88 0.84 9.78 -5.31
N ILE A 89 0.69 9.89 -3.99
CA ILE A 89 0.89 8.78 -3.03
C ILE A 89 -0.08 7.62 -3.31
N ALA A 90 -1.37 7.93 -3.55
CA ALA A 90 -2.37 6.91 -3.89
C ALA A 90 -2.00 6.16 -5.18
N ASN A 91 -1.61 6.89 -6.23
CA ASN A 91 -1.19 6.29 -7.51
C ASN A 91 0.09 5.45 -7.38
N GLU A 92 1.07 5.91 -6.59
CA GLU A 92 2.27 5.12 -6.29
C GLU A 92 1.93 3.81 -5.56
N THR A 93 0.98 3.86 -4.62
CA THR A 93 0.52 2.69 -3.87
C THR A 93 -0.12 1.64 -4.78
N VAL A 94 -1.02 2.07 -5.68
CA VAL A 94 -1.67 1.18 -6.67
C VAL A 94 -0.62 0.59 -7.63
N LYS A 95 0.29 1.40 -8.17
CA LYS A 95 1.37 0.92 -9.05
C LYS A 95 2.25 -0.15 -8.40
N ARG A 96 2.59 0.02 -7.11
CA ARG A 96 3.38 -0.97 -6.35
C ARG A 96 2.61 -2.28 -6.19
N ALA A 97 1.31 -2.21 -5.90
CA ALA A 97 0.45 -3.38 -5.79
C ALA A 97 0.33 -4.16 -7.11
N GLU A 98 0.11 -3.46 -8.23
CA GLU A 98 0.04 -4.07 -9.57
C GLU A 98 1.36 -4.76 -9.97
N THR A 99 2.50 -4.18 -9.59
CA THR A 99 3.83 -4.72 -9.90
C THR A 99 4.10 -6.02 -9.12
N HIS A 100 3.57 -6.14 -7.90
CA HIS A 100 3.63 -7.35 -7.09
C HIS A 100 2.71 -8.48 -7.59
N GLU A 101 1.55 -8.16 -8.18
CA GLU A 101 0.70 -9.18 -8.83
C GLU A 101 1.35 -9.73 -10.11
N LYS A 102 1.95 -8.86 -10.94
CA LYS A 102 2.59 -9.29 -12.20
C LYS A 102 3.79 -10.23 -12.00
N THR A 103 4.47 -10.15 -10.85
CA THR A 103 5.60 -11.03 -10.53
C THR A 103 5.20 -12.35 -9.89
N LYS A 104 4.00 -12.45 -9.30
CA LYS A 104 3.41 -13.74 -8.87
C LYS A 104 2.74 -14.49 -10.02
N ALA A 105 2.33 -13.78 -11.07
CA ALA A 105 1.71 -14.33 -12.26
C ALA A 105 2.72 -14.71 -13.37
N VAL A 106 3.98 -15.01 -13.05
CA VAL A 106 4.83 -15.73 -13.99
C VAL A 106 4.52 -17.23 -13.83
N PRO A 107 3.77 -17.86 -14.76
CA PRO A 107 3.59 -19.30 -14.70
C PRO A 107 4.96 -19.97 -14.77
N ALA A 108 5.20 -20.92 -13.87
CA ALA A 108 6.31 -21.86 -13.90
C ALA A 108 6.17 -22.85 -15.09
N LYS A 109 5.93 -22.34 -16.30
CA LYS A 109 5.87 -23.10 -17.54
C LYS A 109 6.91 -22.58 -18.52
N SER A 110 8.17 -22.72 -18.12
CA SER A 110 9.30 -22.86 -19.05
C SER A 110 10.46 -23.61 -18.40
N ARG A 111 10.16 -24.63 -17.58
CA ARG A 111 11.08 -25.77 -17.50
C ARG A 111 10.91 -26.52 -18.81
N ARG A 112 11.82 -26.26 -19.75
CA ARG A 112 11.98 -27.09 -20.94
C ARG A 112 11.92 -28.56 -20.50
N PRO A 113 11.19 -29.44 -21.18
CA PRO A 113 11.34 -30.87 -20.94
C PRO A 113 12.83 -31.19 -21.09
N TYR A 114 13.41 -31.86 -20.10
CA TYR A 114 14.73 -32.46 -20.27
C TYR A 114 14.69 -33.28 -21.57
N PRO A 115 15.65 -33.13 -22.48
CA PRO A 115 15.79 -34.09 -23.57
C PRO A 115 15.97 -35.46 -22.92
N THR A 116 14.99 -36.35 -23.16
CA THR A 116 15.08 -37.77 -22.85
C THR A 116 16.38 -38.29 -23.44
N ALA A 117 17.20 -38.91 -22.59
CA ALA A 117 18.45 -39.53 -22.97
C ALA A 117 18.26 -40.35 -24.25
N THR A 118 18.96 -39.93 -25.31
CA THR A 118 19.11 -40.69 -26.53
C THR A 118 19.70 -42.05 -26.19
N ASP A 119 19.07 -43.10 -26.70
CA ASP A 119 19.53 -44.49 -26.73
C ASP A 119 21.06 -44.58 -26.91
N TYR A 120 21.76 -44.97 -25.85
CA TYR A 120 23.08 -45.58 -26.01
C TYR A 120 22.86 -47.03 -26.46
N SER A 121 22.86 -47.23 -27.78
CA SER A 121 23.05 -48.56 -28.37
C SER A 121 24.37 -49.15 -27.84
N PRO A 122 24.39 -50.34 -27.20
CA PRO A 122 25.64 -50.95 -26.80
C PRO A 122 26.32 -51.52 -28.04
N LEU A 123 27.48 -50.98 -28.39
CA LEU A 123 28.38 -51.61 -29.36
C LEU A 123 28.79 -52.98 -28.82
N ARG A 124 28.32 -54.04 -29.49
CA ARG A 124 28.90 -55.38 -29.46
C ARG A 124 29.69 -55.60 -30.74
#